data_AF-A0A940SRQ9-F1
#
_entry.id   AF-A0A940SRQ9-F1
#
_cell.length_a   1.000
_cell.length_b   1.000
_cell.length_c   1.000
_cell.angle_alpha   90.00
_cell.angle_beta   90.00
_cell.angle_gamma   90.00
#
_symmetry.space_group_name_H-M   'P 1'
#
loop_
_entity.id
_entity.type
_entity.pdbx_description
1 polymer ?
#
loop_
_entity_poly.entity_id
_entity_poly.type
_entity_poly.pdbx_seq_one_letter_code
_entity_poly.pdbx_strand_id
1 'polypeptide(L)'
;MADYWAEQLDGYLSGGSSSSDPQTDVLFGDVNKDGVISAADLSLMKQGIRAENKDADFIKRADINQSGVVSKTDAEMMQKYLLGMIAKFEKGESEVVVTPPEPQKENKWDSYQETADAKYLQFYKDAIYSMGNTHRLVKKLEAAENGEKLTMAYLGGSITEMGKYTTPFSSYVKETFAKGGFTEVNAGLSGTSSVVGLVRSEPNVISKNPDIIFIEFSVNDHEDIMYKKCFESVIKRFLDLPNEPAVIILIHRAKSGFSSQKQMVPVGENFNIPIISMDNALTKAFQSGLLSQGDYFSDDYHPHDKGGKLVSDCLSYFFRQAMRTENRSDSYTVPTKSVYGTEYENCSYLNPKDANNFNAGSWTAGGGYNNGPALTYSYTLNGGNPMTFKTEGKGLIIVFKANTSGMGSIDVTVNGKTTKVNGNKQYCWGGPDAELGYYQDQTGELDVSIKGSGQFTIWGIGLIK
;
A
#
# COMPACT_ATOMS: atom_id res chain seq x y z
N MET A 1 39.72 84.65 40.61
CA MET A 1 40.41 85.22 39.44
C MET A 1 40.35 84.17 38.35
N ALA A 2 39.77 84.47 37.19
CA ALA A 2 39.53 83.54 36.07
C ALA A 2 38.60 82.35 36.45
N ASP A 3 37.40 82.13 35.89
CA ASP A 3 36.91 82.22 34.49
C ASP A 3 37.62 81.18 33.59
N TYR A 4 36.98 80.30 32.81
CA TYR A 4 35.57 79.97 32.51
C TYR A 4 35.52 78.51 31.96
N TRP A 5 34.46 77.69 31.99
CA TRP A 5 33.12 77.70 32.64
C TRP A 5 33.07 76.47 33.62
N ALA A 6 32.04 75.68 33.99
CA ALA A 6 30.66 75.36 33.54
C ALA A 6 30.54 74.68 32.15
N GLU A 7 29.54 73.85 31.80
CA GLU A 7 28.49 73.08 32.51
C GLU A 7 27.91 72.02 31.50
N GLN A 8 26.95 71.10 31.74
CA GLN A 8 25.97 70.84 32.81
C GLN A 8 25.98 69.36 33.27
N LEU A 9 25.73 69.17 34.58
CA LEU A 9 24.86 68.14 35.22
C LEU A 9 24.57 66.86 34.39
N ASP A 10 25.03 65.65 34.73
CA ASP A 10 25.11 64.94 36.02
C ASP A 10 23.75 64.70 36.72
N GLY A 11 23.51 63.46 37.15
CA GLY A 11 22.19 63.01 37.61
C GLY A 11 22.12 61.51 37.95
N TYR A 12 22.51 61.16 39.19
CA TYR A 12 22.40 59.83 39.82
C TYR A 12 23.31 58.76 39.18
N LEU A 13 24.46 58.35 39.75
CA LEU A 13 24.83 58.13 41.16
C LEU A 13 23.79 57.29 41.95
N SER A 14 24.07 55.99 42.13
CA SER A 14 24.64 55.51 43.42
C SER A 14 24.79 53.97 43.49
N GLY A 15 25.98 53.50 43.88
CA GLY A 15 26.21 52.13 44.38
C GLY A 15 26.20 51.00 43.33
N GLY A 16 26.83 49.85 43.56
CA GLY A 16 27.66 49.48 44.72
C GLY A 16 28.27 48.08 44.52
N SER A 17 29.51 47.87 44.98
CA SER A 17 30.30 46.66 44.69
C SER A 17 29.83 45.39 45.41
N SER A 18 29.72 44.27 44.69
CA SER A 18 30.18 42.97 45.18
C SER A 18 30.43 41.98 44.03
N SER A 19 31.38 41.08 44.22
CA SER A 19 31.80 40.08 43.23
C SER A 19 30.77 38.96 43.00
N SER A 20 30.41 38.74 41.75
CA SER A 20 29.96 37.45 41.20
C SER A 20 30.55 37.31 39.81
N ASP A 21 31.06 36.12 39.45
CA ASP A 21 31.52 35.82 38.09
C ASP A 21 30.32 35.95 37.13
N PRO A 22 30.27 36.97 36.25
CA PRO A 22 29.09 37.24 35.46
C PRO A 22 29.11 36.35 34.22
N GLN A 23 28.13 35.46 34.11
CA GLN A 23 27.84 34.74 32.89
C GLN A 23 27.44 35.75 31.80
N THR A 24 28.41 36.25 31.04
CA THR A 24 28.20 37.35 30.09
C THR A 24 27.26 36.92 28.98
N ASP A 25 26.06 37.48 28.96
CA ASP A 25 25.13 37.36 27.84
C ASP A 25 25.85 37.77 26.55
N VAL A 26 25.86 36.87 25.56
CA VAL A 26 26.54 37.15 24.29
C VAL A 26 25.66 38.07 23.47
N LEU A 27 26.12 39.30 23.30
CA LEU A 27 25.52 40.28 22.41
C LEU A 27 25.72 39.83 20.95
N PHE A 28 24.70 39.21 20.38
CA PHE A 28 24.63 38.91 18.96
C PHE A 28 24.85 40.21 18.16
N GLY A 29 25.75 40.18 17.18
CA GLY A 29 26.14 41.34 16.37
C GLY A 29 27.29 42.19 16.94
N ASP A 30 27.70 42.00 18.20
CA ASP A 30 28.97 42.52 18.72
C ASP A 30 30.05 41.49 18.38
N VAL A 31 30.73 41.71 17.25
CA VAL A 31 31.69 40.76 16.65
C VAL A 31 33.12 41.11 17.07
N ASN A 32 33.41 42.39 17.29
CA ASN A 32 34.71 42.87 17.76
C ASN A 32 34.88 42.81 19.29
N LYS A 33 33.78 42.64 20.05
CA LYS A 33 33.72 42.56 21.53
C LYS A 33 33.95 43.91 22.23
N ASP A 34 33.66 45.03 21.58
CA ASP A 34 33.62 46.37 22.19
C ASP A 34 32.29 46.69 22.88
N GLY A 35 31.25 45.87 22.65
CA GLY A 35 29.94 45.98 23.28
C GLY A 35 28.94 46.85 22.51
N VAL A 36 29.28 47.36 21.32
CA VAL A 36 28.42 48.20 20.49
C VAL A 36 28.31 47.62 19.08
N ILE A 37 27.12 47.10 18.72
CA ILE A 37 26.84 46.61 17.36
C ILE A 37 27.04 47.76 16.36
N SER A 38 28.11 47.70 15.55
CA SER A 38 28.57 48.83 14.75
C SER A 38 28.87 48.48 13.29
N ALA A 39 29.22 49.51 12.49
CA ALA A 39 29.73 49.31 11.14
C ALA A 39 31.09 48.59 11.09
N ALA A 40 31.86 48.58 12.19
CA ALA A 40 33.09 47.79 12.29
C ALA A 40 32.77 46.29 12.36
N ASP A 41 31.76 45.91 13.12
CA ASP A 41 31.27 44.53 13.22
C ASP A 41 30.71 44.03 11.90
N LEU A 42 29.97 44.88 11.17
CA LEU A 42 29.50 44.55 9.82
C LEU A 42 30.67 44.34 8.83
N SER A 43 31.78 45.07 9.00
CA SER A 43 33.00 44.85 8.22
C SER A 43 33.66 43.53 8.60
N LEU A 44 33.82 43.23 9.89
CA LEU A 44 34.45 42.01 10.40
C LEU A 44 33.62 40.75 10.10
N MET A 45 32.30 40.82 10.22
CA MET A 45 31.35 39.80 9.80
C MET A 45 31.52 39.51 8.30
N LYS A 46 31.50 40.54 7.44
CA LYS A 46 31.70 40.39 5.99
C LYS A 46 33.10 39.89 5.61
N GLN A 47 34.12 40.17 6.42
CA GLN A 47 35.46 39.58 6.25
C GLN A 47 35.50 38.11 6.67
N GLY A 48 34.93 37.76 7.82
CA GLY A 48 34.90 36.38 8.33
C GLY A 48 34.06 35.44 7.47
N ILE A 49 32.93 35.91 6.91
CA ILE A 49 32.16 35.16 5.90
C ILE A 49 33.02 34.85 4.67
N ARG A 50 33.78 35.83 4.16
CA ARG A 50 34.69 35.66 3.01
C ARG A 50 35.90 34.78 3.30
N ALA A 51 36.27 34.62 4.57
CA ALA A 51 37.42 33.84 5.01
C ALA A 51 37.03 32.46 5.59
N GLU A 52 35.75 32.09 5.53
CA GLU A 52 35.18 30.91 6.22
C GLU A 52 35.63 30.80 7.68
N ASN A 53 35.54 31.90 8.44
CA ASN A 53 36.09 31.96 9.80
C ASN A 53 35.47 30.91 10.74
N LYS A 54 36.32 30.05 11.31
CA LYS A 54 35.93 28.88 12.14
C LYS A 54 36.13 29.12 13.65
N ASP A 55 36.43 30.35 14.06
CA ASP A 55 36.45 30.72 15.48
C ASP A 55 35.04 30.63 16.09
N ALA A 56 34.93 29.92 17.22
CA ALA A 56 33.65 29.57 17.80
C ALA A 56 32.91 30.78 18.41
N ASP A 57 33.63 31.80 18.91
CA ASP A 57 32.99 32.99 19.49
C ASP A 57 32.63 34.01 18.39
N PHE A 58 33.44 34.12 17.32
CA PHE A 58 33.02 34.80 16.09
C PHE A 58 31.73 34.20 15.54
N ILE A 59 31.67 32.86 15.38
CA ILE A 59 30.45 32.19 14.87
C ILE A 59 29.26 32.50 15.78
N LYS A 60 29.41 32.32 17.10
CA LYS A 60 28.34 32.58 18.08
C LYS A 60 27.84 34.02 18.08
N ARG A 61 28.69 35.00 17.75
CA ARG A 61 28.35 36.43 17.68
C ARG A 61 27.81 36.86 16.31
N ALA A 62 28.22 36.18 15.23
CA ALA A 62 27.89 36.54 13.86
C ALA A 62 26.69 35.77 13.26
N ASP A 63 26.32 34.61 13.82
CA ASP A 63 25.05 33.91 13.56
C ASP A 63 23.92 34.62 14.32
N ILE A 64 23.56 35.82 13.84
CA ILE A 64 22.62 36.71 14.53
C ILE A 64 21.16 36.30 14.34
N ASN A 65 20.87 35.53 13.28
CA ASN A 65 19.58 34.89 13.08
C ASN A 65 19.46 33.53 13.81
N GLN A 66 20.54 33.02 14.39
CA GLN A 66 20.61 31.74 15.12
C GLN A 66 20.19 30.53 14.25
N SER A 67 20.55 30.58 12.97
CA SER A 67 20.34 29.51 11.99
C SER A 67 21.30 28.33 12.17
N GLY A 68 22.46 28.56 12.81
CA GLY A 68 23.60 27.65 12.87
C GLY A 68 24.69 27.96 11.84
N VAL A 69 24.50 28.95 10.95
CA VAL A 69 25.41 29.26 9.84
C VAL A 69 25.62 30.77 9.69
N VAL A 70 26.86 31.26 9.87
CA VAL A 70 27.18 32.67 9.59
C VAL A 70 27.15 32.93 8.08
N SER A 71 26.13 33.66 7.63
CA SER A 71 25.77 33.73 6.22
C SER A 71 25.73 35.17 5.67
N LYS A 72 25.46 35.29 4.36
CA LYS A 72 25.11 36.59 3.75
C LYS A 72 23.82 37.18 4.34
N THR A 73 22.91 36.33 4.84
CA THR A 73 21.64 36.75 5.48
C THR A 73 21.90 37.53 6.76
N ASP A 74 22.87 37.09 7.57
CA ASP A 74 23.32 37.78 8.78
C ASP A 74 23.91 39.15 8.46
N ALA A 75 24.81 39.21 7.46
CA ALA A 75 25.37 40.47 6.99
C ALA A 75 24.31 41.46 6.43
N GLU A 76 23.19 40.97 5.92
CA GLU A 76 22.05 41.80 5.50
C GLU A 76 21.15 42.20 6.69
N MET A 77 20.90 41.30 7.64
CA MET A 77 20.09 41.59 8.82
C MET A 77 20.80 42.59 9.75
N MET A 78 22.11 42.44 9.96
CA MET A 78 22.95 43.41 10.65
C MET A 78 22.94 44.77 9.94
N GLN A 79 23.03 44.78 8.61
CA GLN A 79 22.96 46.02 7.85
C GLN A 79 21.58 46.72 7.97
N LYS A 80 20.47 45.96 8.04
CA LYS A 80 19.14 46.51 8.31
C LYS A 80 19.04 47.10 9.73
N TYR A 81 19.64 46.46 10.73
CA TYR A 81 19.67 46.94 12.11
C TYR A 81 20.47 48.25 12.25
N LEU A 82 21.67 48.32 11.66
CA LEU A 82 22.50 49.54 11.63
C LEU A 82 21.86 50.70 10.85
N LEU A 83 20.91 50.41 9.95
CA LEU A 83 20.10 51.41 9.24
C LEU A 83 18.77 51.74 9.96
N GLY A 84 18.54 51.21 11.17
CA GLY A 84 17.32 51.44 11.94
C GLY A 84 16.05 50.80 11.35
N MET A 85 16.19 49.92 10.36
CA MET A 85 15.06 49.27 9.66
C MET A 85 14.45 48.12 10.48
N ILE A 86 15.19 47.56 11.43
CA ILE A 86 14.72 46.56 12.40
C ILE A 86 15.25 46.91 13.79
N ALA A 87 14.42 46.74 14.83
CA ALA A 87 14.77 47.06 16.22
C ALA A 87 15.43 45.89 16.98
N LYS A 88 15.43 44.70 16.40
CA LYS A 88 16.00 43.45 16.92
C LYS A 88 16.29 42.49 15.77
N PHE A 89 17.09 41.47 16.03
CA PHE A 89 17.22 40.32 15.13
C PHE A 89 16.05 39.35 15.32
N GLU A 90 15.61 38.74 14.23
CA GLU A 90 14.56 37.72 14.23
C GLU A 90 15.21 36.36 13.98
N LYS A 91 14.74 35.32 14.67
CA LYS A 91 15.30 33.98 14.48
C LYS A 91 14.93 33.45 13.09
N GLY A 92 15.91 32.95 12.36
CA GLY A 92 15.68 32.24 11.11
C GLY A 92 15.03 30.88 11.36
N GLU A 93 14.51 30.27 10.29
CA GLU A 93 14.42 28.81 10.24
C GLU A 93 15.84 28.25 10.29
N SER A 94 16.07 27.17 11.05
CA SER A 94 17.40 26.56 11.15
C SER A 94 17.82 26.06 9.77
N GLU A 95 18.96 26.55 9.25
CA GLU A 95 19.50 25.95 8.03
C GLU A 95 19.89 24.51 8.37
N VAL A 96 19.26 23.55 7.67
CA VAL A 96 19.60 22.14 7.82
C VAL A 96 21.07 22.00 7.44
N VAL A 97 21.91 21.70 8.44
CA VAL A 97 23.35 21.54 8.24
C VAL A 97 23.56 20.50 7.15
N VAL A 98 23.95 20.97 5.96
CA VAL A 98 24.29 20.11 4.83
C VAL A 98 25.65 19.52 5.13
N THR A 99 25.64 18.48 5.97
CA THR A 99 26.63 17.42 5.90
C THR A 99 26.81 17.05 4.42
N PRO A 100 28.05 16.83 3.93
CA PRO A 100 28.25 16.19 2.64
C PRO A 100 27.34 14.95 2.58
N PRO A 101 26.59 14.73 1.47
CA PRO A 101 25.62 13.65 1.41
C PRO A 101 26.31 12.36 1.85
N GLU A 102 25.73 11.66 2.84
CA GLU A 102 26.28 10.38 3.28
C GLU A 102 26.56 9.53 2.03
N PRO A 103 27.77 8.97 1.87
CA PRO A 103 28.16 8.31 0.63
C PRO A 103 27.14 7.22 0.34
N GLN A 104 26.34 7.45 -0.73
CA GLN A 104 25.04 6.81 -0.93
C GLN A 104 25.18 5.30 -0.71
N LYS A 105 24.61 4.82 0.40
CA LYS A 105 24.90 3.49 0.95
C LYS A 105 24.69 2.44 -0.15
N GLU A 106 25.79 1.90 -0.67
CA GLU A 106 25.82 1.30 -2.01
C GLU A 106 24.68 0.29 -2.17
N ASN A 107 23.75 0.60 -3.09
CA ASN A 107 22.59 -0.24 -3.29
C ASN A 107 23.03 -1.53 -3.97
N LYS A 108 23.26 -2.57 -3.17
CA LYS A 108 23.71 -3.91 -3.59
C LYS A 108 22.92 -4.50 -4.77
N TRP A 109 21.70 -4.03 -5.04
CA TRP A 109 20.86 -4.48 -6.14
C TRP A 109 21.26 -3.89 -7.50
N ASP A 110 21.91 -2.73 -7.53
CA ASP A 110 22.42 -2.08 -8.74
C ASP A 110 23.63 -2.85 -9.30
N SER A 111 24.53 -3.29 -8.42
CA SER A 111 25.69 -4.14 -8.75
C SER A 111 25.35 -5.64 -8.82
N TYR A 112 24.17 -6.08 -8.37
CA TYR A 112 23.72 -7.48 -8.46
C TYR A 112 23.67 -7.97 -9.91
N GLN A 113 24.32 -9.11 -10.16
CA GLN A 113 24.36 -9.79 -11.46
C GLN A 113 23.37 -10.97 -11.46
N GLU A 114 22.50 -11.00 -12.47
CA GLU A 114 21.58 -12.12 -12.69
C GLU A 114 22.33 -13.37 -13.16
N THR A 115 21.99 -14.53 -12.57
CA THR A 115 22.69 -15.81 -12.81
C THR A 115 22.00 -16.72 -13.82
N ALA A 116 20.80 -16.36 -14.28
CA ALA A 116 20.07 -17.07 -15.32
C ALA A 116 20.66 -16.78 -16.71
N ASP A 117 20.55 -17.74 -17.64
CA ASP A 117 20.99 -17.48 -19.02
C ASP A 117 20.13 -16.41 -19.72
N ALA A 118 20.66 -15.85 -20.81
CA ALA A 118 20.04 -14.73 -21.52
C ALA A 118 18.61 -15.00 -22.02
N LYS A 119 18.22 -16.25 -22.27
CA LYS A 119 16.84 -16.58 -22.71
C LYS A 119 15.88 -16.60 -21.52
N TYR A 120 16.26 -17.19 -20.41
CA TYR A 120 15.44 -17.16 -19.18
C TYR A 120 15.38 -15.75 -18.58
N LEU A 121 16.48 -14.99 -18.60
CA LEU A 121 16.47 -13.58 -18.22
C LEU A 121 15.54 -12.74 -19.11
N GLN A 122 15.47 -13.03 -20.41
CA GLN A 122 14.49 -12.38 -21.29
C GLN A 122 13.05 -12.81 -20.97
N PHE A 123 12.80 -14.10 -20.68
CA PHE A 123 11.49 -14.59 -20.23
C PHE A 123 11.03 -13.92 -18.92
N TYR A 124 11.93 -13.69 -17.95
CA TYR A 124 11.60 -12.97 -16.72
C TYR A 124 11.31 -11.47 -16.97
N LYS A 125 12.03 -10.82 -17.90
CA LYS A 125 11.72 -9.45 -18.35
C LYS A 125 10.37 -9.38 -19.06
N ASP A 126 10.08 -10.35 -19.91
CA ASP A 126 8.81 -10.47 -20.64
C ASP A 126 7.61 -10.71 -19.72
N ALA A 127 7.85 -11.13 -18.47
CA ALA A 127 6.84 -11.23 -17.43
C ALA A 127 6.54 -9.90 -16.71
N ILE A 128 7.40 -8.89 -16.77
CA ILE A 128 7.08 -7.58 -16.20
C ILE A 128 6.23 -6.82 -17.23
N TYR A 129 4.91 -6.78 -17.02
CA TYR A 129 4.00 -5.99 -17.86
C TYR A 129 4.19 -4.49 -17.55
N SER A 130 4.17 -4.16 -16.27
CA SER A 130 4.47 -2.82 -15.76
C SER A 130 5.24 -2.95 -14.44
N MET A 131 6.29 -2.15 -14.29
CA MET A 131 6.99 -1.97 -13.02
C MET A 131 6.09 -1.27 -11.99
N GLY A 132 5.14 -0.46 -12.45
CA GLY A 132 4.28 0.39 -11.62
C GLY A 132 5.07 1.37 -10.75
N ASN A 133 4.42 1.88 -9.71
CA ASN A 133 5.10 2.56 -8.61
C ASN A 133 5.65 1.51 -7.63
N THR A 134 6.95 1.58 -7.37
CA THR A 134 7.69 0.61 -6.53
C THR A 134 7.81 1.05 -5.07
N HIS A 135 7.40 2.27 -4.71
CA HIS A 135 7.68 2.90 -3.42
C HIS A 135 7.30 2.03 -2.22
N ARG A 136 6.03 1.58 -2.17
CA ARG A 136 5.55 0.74 -1.06
C ARG A 136 6.26 -0.61 -1.02
N LEU A 137 6.57 -1.22 -2.16
CA LEU A 137 7.30 -2.49 -2.22
C LEU A 137 8.72 -2.34 -1.66
N VAL A 138 9.47 -1.37 -2.14
CA VAL A 138 10.84 -1.09 -1.70
C VAL A 138 10.88 -0.75 -0.21
N LYS A 139 10.01 0.17 0.26
CA LYS A 139 9.85 0.54 1.67
C LYS A 139 9.64 -0.67 2.59
N LYS A 140 8.80 -1.63 2.19
CA LYS A 140 8.52 -2.86 2.96
C LYS A 140 9.69 -3.88 2.90
N LEU A 141 10.35 -4.03 1.76
CA LEU A 141 11.51 -4.91 1.62
C LEU A 141 12.74 -4.38 2.38
N GLU A 142 12.96 -3.06 2.39
CA GLU A 142 14.05 -2.43 3.15
C GLU A 142 13.80 -2.48 4.67
N ALA A 143 12.56 -2.27 5.12
CA ALA A 143 12.17 -2.51 6.51
C ALA A 143 12.47 -3.97 6.94
N ALA A 144 12.06 -4.94 6.11
CA ALA A 144 12.31 -6.36 6.36
C ALA A 144 13.82 -6.69 6.37
N GLU A 145 14.61 -6.07 5.47
CA GLU A 145 16.07 -6.17 5.46
C GLU A 145 16.75 -5.51 6.66
N ASN A 146 16.11 -4.54 7.31
CA ASN A 146 16.60 -3.90 8.52
C ASN A 146 16.13 -4.60 9.82
N GLY A 147 15.37 -5.68 9.71
CA GLY A 147 14.96 -6.52 10.85
C GLY A 147 13.50 -6.39 11.27
N GLU A 148 12.65 -5.69 10.51
CA GLU A 148 11.21 -5.78 10.70
C GLU A 148 10.64 -7.11 10.20
N LYS A 149 9.45 -7.47 10.70
CA LYS A 149 8.72 -8.67 10.25
C LYS A 149 8.01 -8.36 8.93
N LEU A 150 8.06 -9.30 7.99
CA LEU A 150 7.36 -9.17 6.70
C LEU A 150 6.21 -10.17 6.60
N THR A 151 5.00 -9.68 6.34
CA THR A 151 3.82 -10.51 6.06
C THR A 151 3.44 -10.41 4.59
N MET A 152 3.54 -11.50 3.83
CA MET A 152 3.23 -11.53 2.40
C MET A 152 1.99 -12.39 2.14
N ALA A 153 0.98 -11.81 1.50
CA ALA A 153 -0.31 -12.43 1.24
C ALA A 153 -0.57 -12.66 -0.25
N TYR A 154 -1.34 -13.71 -0.56
CA TYR A 154 -1.77 -14.04 -1.91
C TYR A 154 -3.28 -14.27 -1.91
N LEU A 155 -4.06 -13.39 -2.56
CA LEU A 155 -5.49 -13.57 -2.77
C LEU A 155 -5.74 -14.05 -4.20
N GLY A 156 -6.26 -15.27 -4.37
CA GLY A 156 -6.54 -15.76 -5.72
C GLY A 156 -7.35 -17.03 -5.81
N GLY A 157 -7.32 -17.64 -7.00
CA GLY A 157 -8.01 -18.87 -7.35
C GLY A 157 -7.25 -20.14 -6.96
N SER A 158 -7.41 -21.19 -7.78
CA SER A 158 -6.79 -22.50 -7.59
C SER A 158 -5.27 -22.51 -7.84
N ILE A 159 -4.77 -21.67 -8.75
CA ILE A 159 -3.33 -21.54 -9.03
C ILE A 159 -2.60 -21.05 -7.77
N THR A 160 -3.19 -20.09 -7.06
CA THR A 160 -2.76 -19.65 -5.74
C THR A 160 -2.95 -20.72 -4.66
N GLU A 161 -4.13 -21.37 -4.57
CA GLU A 161 -4.45 -22.35 -3.51
C GLU A 161 -3.48 -23.54 -3.46
N MET A 162 -3.02 -24.04 -4.61
CA MET A 162 -2.05 -25.14 -4.68
C MET A 162 -0.65 -24.80 -4.11
N GLY A 163 -0.35 -23.52 -3.86
CA GLY A 163 0.94 -23.07 -3.31
C GLY A 163 2.18 -23.29 -4.20
N LYS A 164 2.02 -23.81 -5.42
CA LYS A 164 3.11 -24.17 -6.36
C LYS A 164 4.00 -22.99 -6.78
N TYR A 165 3.48 -21.76 -6.77
CA TYR A 165 4.30 -20.56 -6.96
C TYR A 165 4.50 -19.77 -5.65
N THR A 166 3.51 -19.75 -4.76
CA THR A 166 3.60 -18.99 -3.50
C THR A 166 4.71 -19.55 -2.61
N THR A 167 4.75 -20.86 -2.40
CA THR A 167 5.72 -21.52 -1.50
C THR A 167 7.18 -21.29 -1.90
N PRO A 168 7.62 -21.54 -3.16
CA PRO A 168 8.99 -21.23 -3.56
C PRO A 168 9.29 -19.73 -3.55
N PHE A 169 8.33 -18.86 -3.90
CA PHE A 169 8.55 -17.41 -3.92
C PHE A 169 8.64 -16.81 -2.52
N SER A 170 7.75 -17.22 -1.60
CA SER A 170 7.84 -16.93 -0.17
C SER A 170 9.15 -17.41 0.44
N SER A 171 9.64 -18.59 0.05
CA SER A 171 10.94 -19.09 0.51
C SER A 171 12.08 -18.18 0.05
N TYR A 172 12.09 -17.81 -1.24
CA TYR A 172 13.04 -16.82 -1.77
C TYR A 172 12.97 -15.47 -1.05
N VAL A 173 11.78 -14.92 -0.83
CA VAL A 173 11.60 -13.61 -0.16
C VAL A 173 12.03 -13.66 1.30
N LYS A 174 11.73 -14.77 2.00
CA LYS A 174 12.17 -15.04 3.38
C LYS A 174 13.69 -15.10 3.48
N GLU A 175 14.36 -15.81 2.58
CA GLU A 175 15.81 -16.00 2.58
C GLU A 175 16.57 -14.75 2.12
N THR A 176 15.98 -13.96 1.21
CA THR A 176 16.64 -12.79 0.60
C THR A 176 16.45 -11.49 1.39
N PHE A 177 15.25 -11.26 1.93
CA PHE A 177 14.86 -9.97 2.51
C PHE A 177 14.50 -10.04 4.00
N ALA A 178 13.69 -11.00 4.43
CA ALA A 178 12.95 -10.91 5.70
C ALA A 178 13.73 -11.33 6.97
N LYS A 179 14.77 -10.56 7.31
CA LYS A 179 15.68 -10.83 8.45
C LYS A 179 14.98 -10.78 9.82
N GLY A 180 13.91 -10.00 9.97
CA GLY A 180 13.10 -9.94 11.20
C GLY A 180 12.11 -11.08 11.39
N GLY A 181 11.98 -11.98 10.40
CA GLY A 181 10.97 -13.04 10.35
C GLY A 181 9.91 -12.79 9.27
N PHE A 182 9.29 -13.88 8.83
CA PHE A 182 8.43 -13.89 7.64
C PHE A 182 7.16 -14.70 7.88
N THR A 183 6.03 -14.21 7.36
CA THR A 183 4.73 -14.90 7.37
C THR A 183 4.15 -14.96 5.97
N GLU A 184 3.88 -16.18 5.46
CA GLU A 184 3.04 -16.37 4.27
C GLU A 184 1.56 -16.43 4.67
N VAL A 185 0.72 -15.72 3.92
CA VAL A 185 -0.74 -15.81 3.98
C VAL A 185 -1.25 -16.24 2.60
N ASN A 186 -1.21 -17.55 2.33
CA ASN A 186 -1.89 -18.09 1.16
C ASN A 186 -3.41 -18.07 1.42
N ALA A 187 -4.10 -17.21 0.70
CA ALA A 187 -5.56 -17.09 0.68
C ALA A 187 -6.12 -17.42 -0.71
N GLY A 188 -5.53 -18.42 -1.38
CA GLY A 188 -6.15 -19.06 -2.54
C GLY A 188 -7.47 -19.75 -2.18
N LEU A 189 -8.38 -19.87 -3.14
CA LEU A 189 -9.60 -20.67 -3.01
C LEU A 189 -10.06 -21.20 -4.38
N SER A 190 -10.05 -22.52 -4.57
CA SER A 190 -10.27 -23.16 -5.86
C SER A 190 -11.62 -22.84 -6.49
N GLY A 191 -11.59 -22.50 -7.79
CA GLY A 191 -12.78 -22.21 -8.58
C GLY A 191 -13.44 -20.85 -8.30
N THR A 192 -12.82 -19.97 -7.53
CA THR A 192 -13.45 -18.70 -7.11
C THR A 192 -12.88 -17.47 -7.81
N SER A 193 -13.75 -16.49 -8.05
CA SER A 193 -13.48 -15.22 -8.72
C SER A 193 -13.13 -14.09 -7.74
N SER A 194 -12.73 -12.93 -8.28
CA SER A 194 -12.52 -11.70 -7.51
C SER A 194 -13.76 -11.22 -6.76
N VAL A 195 -14.97 -11.62 -7.20
CA VAL A 195 -16.23 -11.37 -6.49
C VAL A 195 -16.24 -12.08 -5.13
N VAL A 196 -15.93 -13.38 -5.12
CA VAL A 196 -15.79 -14.16 -3.88
C VAL A 196 -14.56 -13.67 -3.09
N GLY A 197 -13.46 -13.36 -3.80
CA GLY A 197 -12.22 -12.83 -3.24
C GLY A 197 -12.42 -11.54 -2.43
N LEU A 198 -13.19 -10.59 -2.96
CA LEU A 198 -13.57 -9.36 -2.28
C LEU A 198 -14.35 -9.64 -0.99
N VAL A 199 -15.39 -10.49 -1.05
CA VAL A 199 -16.23 -10.82 0.12
C VAL A 199 -15.42 -11.46 1.26
N ARG A 200 -14.44 -12.30 0.95
CA ARG A 200 -13.57 -12.96 1.95
C ARG A 200 -12.26 -12.22 2.26
N SER A 201 -11.98 -11.11 1.59
CA SER A 201 -10.72 -10.35 1.69
C SER A 201 -10.37 -9.99 3.14
N GLU A 202 -11.35 -9.56 3.92
CA GLU A 202 -11.18 -9.09 5.29
C GLU A 202 -10.76 -10.20 6.28
N PRO A 203 -11.53 -11.30 6.47
CA PRO A 203 -11.12 -12.40 7.35
C PRO A 203 -9.92 -13.20 6.84
N ASN A 204 -9.69 -13.26 5.53
CA ASN A 204 -8.60 -14.07 4.96
C ASN A 204 -7.27 -13.31 4.88
N VAL A 205 -7.29 -12.04 4.46
CA VAL A 205 -6.08 -11.24 4.14
C VAL A 205 -5.93 -10.04 5.07
N ILE A 206 -6.91 -9.12 5.14
CA ILE A 206 -6.74 -7.83 5.85
C ILE A 206 -6.47 -8.04 7.34
N SER A 207 -7.20 -8.96 7.98
CA SER A 207 -7.02 -9.35 9.39
C SER A 207 -5.65 -9.97 9.73
N LYS A 208 -4.76 -10.14 8.74
CA LYS A 208 -3.37 -10.60 8.93
C LYS A 208 -2.35 -9.45 8.89
N ASN A 209 -2.80 -8.21 8.67
CA ASN A 209 -1.97 -7.01 8.50
C ASN A 209 -0.79 -7.22 7.50
N PRO A 210 -1.08 -7.61 6.25
CA PRO A 210 -0.07 -7.90 5.24
C PRO A 210 0.66 -6.64 4.78
N ASP A 211 1.95 -6.79 4.46
CA ASP A 211 2.83 -5.74 3.95
C ASP A 211 2.93 -5.76 2.43
N ILE A 212 2.81 -6.95 1.83
CA ILE A 212 2.80 -7.18 0.39
C ILE A 212 1.61 -8.09 0.07
N ILE A 213 0.81 -7.73 -0.93
CA ILE A 213 -0.38 -8.48 -1.34
C ILE A 213 -0.35 -8.72 -2.84
N PHE A 214 -0.40 -10.00 -3.23
CA PHE A 214 -0.64 -10.43 -4.60
C PHE A 214 -2.12 -10.70 -4.85
N ILE A 215 -2.61 -10.34 -6.03
CA ILE A 215 -3.98 -10.59 -6.48
C ILE A 215 -3.93 -11.38 -7.80
N GLU A 216 -4.61 -12.53 -7.81
CA GLU A 216 -4.49 -13.55 -8.87
C GLU A 216 -5.88 -14.14 -9.20
N PHE A 217 -6.54 -13.59 -10.22
CA PHE A 217 -7.87 -14.06 -10.67
C PHE A 217 -8.01 -14.13 -12.20
N SER A 218 -6.92 -13.97 -12.96
CA SER A 218 -7.00 -13.75 -14.42
C SER A 218 -7.46 -14.96 -15.23
N VAL A 219 -7.56 -16.15 -14.62
CA VAL A 219 -8.19 -17.34 -15.22
C VAL A 219 -9.54 -17.71 -14.58
N ASN A 220 -10.02 -16.90 -13.62
CA ASN A 220 -11.25 -17.13 -12.85
C ASN A 220 -12.32 -16.04 -13.05
N ASP A 221 -11.92 -14.81 -13.39
CA ASP A 221 -12.85 -13.71 -13.63
C ASP A 221 -13.45 -13.72 -15.04
N HIS A 222 -14.76 -13.55 -15.12
CA HIS A 222 -15.52 -13.42 -16.37
C HIS A 222 -15.55 -11.95 -16.88
N GLU A 223 -16.05 -11.73 -18.08
CA GLU A 223 -16.08 -10.39 -18.71
C GLU A 223 -17.20 -9.46 -18.19
N ASP A 224 -18.12 -9.94 -17.35
CA ASP A 224 -19.21 -9.11 -16.82
C ASP A 224 -18.71 -7.97 -15.91
N ILE A 225 -19.45 -6.85 -15.91
CA ILE A 225 -19.08 -5.63 -15.17
C ILE A 225 -18.93 -5.86 -13.66
N MET A 226 -19.60 -6.87 -13.09
CA MET A 226 -19.47 -7.19 -11.67
C MET A 226 -18.05 -7.67 -11.31
N TYR A 227 -17.43 -8.52 -12.12
CA TYR A 227 -16.06 -9.02 -11.89
C TYR A 227 -15.06 -7.87 -11.98
N LYS A 228 -15.17 -7.07 -13.04
CA LYS A 228 -14.38 -5.85 -13.27
C LYS A 228 -14.41 -4.91 -12.06
N LYS A 229 -15.61 -4.61 -11.54
CA LYS A 229 -15.80 -3.79 -10.34
C LYS A 229 -15.29 -4.46 -9.07
N CYS A 230 -15.46 -5.77 -8.89
CA CYS A 230 -14.98 -6.47 -7.69
C CYS A 230 -13.45 -6.54 -7.64
N PHE A 231 -12.80 -6.81 -8.78
CA PHE A 231 -11.35 -6.79 -8.93
C PHE A 231 -10.76 -5.40 -8.64
N GLU A 232 -11.34 -4.35 -9.21
CA GLU A 232 -10.95 -2.97 -8.93
C GLU A 232 -11.23 -2.55 -7.47
N SER A 233 -12.38 -2.94 -6.93
CA SER A 233 -12.75 -2.70 -5.52
C SER A 233 -11.82 -3.38 -4.53
N VAL A 234 -11.35 -4.62 -4.78
CA VAL A 234 -10.44 -5.31 -3.87
C VAL A 234 -9.01 -4.76 -3.93
N ILE A 235 -8.56 -4.28 -5.11
CA ILE A 235 -7.31 -3.51 -5.22
C ILE A 235 -7.42 -2.23 -4.39
N LYS A 236 -8.48 -1.43 -4.58
CA LYS A 236 -8.68 -0.17 -3.87
C LYS A 236 -8.76 -0.38 -2.35
N ARG A 237 -9.55 -1.36 -1.91
CA ARG A 237 -9.66 -1.80 -0.50
C ARG A 237 -8.30 -2.13 0.14
N PHE A 238 -7.37 -2.70 -0.61
CA PHE A 238 -6.02 -2.99 -0.13
C PHE A 238 -5.09 -1.76 -0.17
N LEU A 239 -5.20 -0.91 -1.19
CA LEU A 239 -4.41 0.32 -1.28
C LEU A 239 -4.74 1.34 -0.17
N ASP A 240 -5.99 1.35 0.30
CA ASP A 240 -6.48 2.20 1.38
C ASP A 240 -6.11 1.70 2.80
N LEU A 241 -5.46 0.54 2.95
CA LEU A 241 -5.13 0.01 4.27
C LEU A 241 -4.10 0.88 5.01
N PRO A 242 -4.29 1.13 6.32
CA PRO A 242 -3.51 2.12 7.07
C PRO A 242 -2.04 1.72 7.29
N ASN A 243 -1.70 0.46 7.08
CA ASN A 243 -0.32 -0.04 7.13
C ASN A 243 0.42 0.05 5.78
N GLU A 244 -0.19 0.67 4.76
CA GLU A 244 0.37 0.93 3.43
C GLU A 244 1.00 -0.30 2.73
N PRO A 245 0.23 -1.35 2.41
CA PRO A 245 0.75 -2.50 1.72
C PRO A 245 1.13 -2.18 0.27
N ALA A 246 2.16 -2.86 -0.22
CA ALA A 246 2.38 -3.01 -1.65
C ALA A 246 1.32 -3.96 -2.24
N VAL A 247 0.66 -3.57 -3.33
CA VAL A 247 -0.34 -4.39 -4.02
C VAL A 247 0.18 -4.69 -5.42
N ILE A 248 0.17 -5.97 -5.81
CA ILE A 248 0.74 -6.45 -7.09
C ILE A 248 -0.29 -7.32 -7.80
N ILE A 249 -0.51 -7.08 -9.09
CA ILE A 249 -1.36 -7.94 -9.93
C ILE A 249 -0.51 -9.06 -10.52
N LEU A 250 -0.94 -10.31 -10.36
CA LEU A 250 -0.38 -11.47 -11.04
C LEU A 250 -1.39 -12.03 -12.07
N ILE A 251 -0.97 -12.03 -13.32
CA ILE A 251 -1.74 -12.51 -14.47
C ILE A 251 -1.19 -13.87 -14.92
N HIS A 252 -1.99 -14.93 -14.74
CA HIS A 252 -1.84 -16.20 -15.43
C HIS A 252 -2.70 -16.26 -16.72
N ARG A 253 -2.50 -17.34 -17.47
CA ARG A 253 -3.28 -17.75 -18.63
C ARG A 253 -3.67 -19.22 -18.51
N ALA A 254 -4.78 -19.59 -19.12
CA ALA A 254 -5.06 -20.98 -19.46
C ALA A 254 -4.12 -21.46 -20.59
N LYS A 255 -4.02 -22.78 -20.74
CA LYS A 255 -3.28 -23.44 -21.83
C LYS A 255 -3.81 -23.04 -23.20
N SER A 256 -5.13 -22.89 -23.31
CA SER A 256 -5.85 -22.34 -24.48
C SER A 256 -5.46 -20.91 -24.86
N GLY A 257 -4.90 -20.12 -23.93
CA GLY A 257 -4.65 -18.69 -24.10
C GLY A 257 -5.77 -17.79 -23.60
N PHE A 258 -6.79 -18.33 -22.91
CA PHE A 258 -7.71 -17.48 -22.16
C PHE A 258 -6.98 -16.78 -20.99
N SER A 259 -7.15 -15.46 -20.90
CA SER A 259 -6.77 -14.67 -19.74
C SER A 259 -7.59 -13.37 -19.70
N SER A 260 -8.13 -13.03 -18.54
CA SER A 260 -8.77 -11.75 -18.23
C SER A 260 -7.75 -10.60 -18.05
N GLN A 261 -6.49 -10.78 -18.50
CA GLN A 261 -5.47 -9.73 -18.61
C GLN A 261 -6.02 -8.42 -19.17
N LYS A 262 -6.82 -8.49 -20.24
CA LYS A 262 -7.38 -7.33 -20.96
C LYS A 262 -8.26 -6.40 -20.10
N GLN A 263 -8.87 -6.92 -19.03
CA GLN A 263 -9.65 -6.11 -18.08
C GLN A 263 -8.89 -5.81 -16.78
N MET A 264 -7.87 -6.59 -16.44
CA MET A 264 -7.09 -6.38 -15.20
C MET A 264 -5.96 -5.36 -15.38
N VAL A 265 -5.33 -5.32 -16.56
CA VAL A 265 -4.24 -4.37 -16.87
C VAL A 265 -4.66 -2.91 -16.69
N PRO A 266 -5.78 -2.41 -17.28
CA PRO A 266 -6.17 -1.01 -17.14
C PRO A 266 -6.37 -0.56 -15.69
N VAL A 267 -6.78 -1.47 -14.80
CA VAL A 267 -6.96 -1.19 -13.36
C VAL A 267 -5.59 -1.04 -12.67
N GLY A 268 -4.64 -1.92 -12.99
CA GLY A 268 -3.27 -1.82 -12.48
C GLY A 268 -2.54 -0.57 -12.97
N GLU A 269 -2.72 -0.21 -14.24
CA GLU A 269 -2.21 1.03 -14.83
C GLU A 269 -2.84 2.27 -14.18
N ASN A 270 -4.16 2.26 -13.97
CA ASN A 270 -4.90 3.37 -13.35
C ASN A 270 -4.47 3.65 -11.90
N PHE A 271 -4.19 2.61 -11.11
CA PHE A 271 -3.61 2.77 -9.77
C PHE A 271 -2.08 2.92 -9.77
N ASN A 272 -1.42 2.78 -10.93
CA ASN A 272 0.04 2.73 -11.07
C ASN A 272 0.69 1.72 -10.12
N ILE A 273 0.19 0.48 -10.11
CA ILE A 273 0.75 -0.64 -9.33
C ILE A 273 1.47 -1.66 -10.22
N PRO A 274 2.42 -2.46 -9.69
CA PRO A 274 3.14 -3.44 -10.49
C PRO A 274 2.22 -4.54 -11.06
N ILE A 275 2.48 -4.94 -12.30
CA ILE A 275 1.70 -5.96 -13.03
C ILE A 275 2.68 -7.00 -13.60
N ILE A 276 2.54 -8.25 -13.17
CA ILE A 276 3.35 -9.38 -13.62
C ILE A 276 2.50 -10.32 -14.47
N SER A 277 2.91 -10.56 -15.71
CA SER A 277 2.16 -11.32 -16.72
C SER A 277 2.89 -12.56 -17.20
N MET A 278 2.48 -13.70 -16.64
CA MET A 278 2.82 -15.00 -17.19
C MET A 278 2.14 -15.25 -18.54
N ASP A 279 1.06 -14.54 -18.88
CA ASP A 279 0.46 -14.62 -20.21
C ASP A 279 1.42 -14.08 -21.29
N ASN A 280 1.99 -12.89 -21.09
CA ASN A 280 2.99 -12.32 -21.98
C ASN A 280 4.23 -13.20 -22.10
N ALA A 281 4.79 -13.61 -20.95
CA ALA A 281 6.03 -14.39 -20.89
C ALA A 281 5.87 -15.77 -21.54
N LEU A 282 4.82 -16.52 -21.20
CA LEU A 282 4.57 -17.85 -21.76
C LEU A 282 4.19 -17.77 -23.24
N THR A 283 3.44 -16.76 -23.68
CA THR A 283 3.14 -16.56 -25.10
C THR A 283 4.42 -16.43 -25.92
N LYS A 284 5.36 -15.57 -25.48
CA LYS A 284 6.65 -15.39 -26.15
C LYS A 284 7.54 -16.64 -26.05
N ALA A 285 7.56 -17.32 -24.91
CA ALA A 285 8.33 -18.56 -24.72
C ALA A 285 7.85 -19.71 -25.61
N PHE A 286 6.53 -19.87 -25.75
CA PHE A 286 5.93 -20.89 -26.63
C PHE A 286 6.12 -20.55 -28.11
N GLN A 287 5.99 -19.27 -28.50
CA GLN A 287 6.23 -18.82 -29.88
C GLN A 287 7.70 -18.93 -30.33
N SER A 288 8.64 -18.72 -29.41
CA SER A 288 10.09 -18.84 -29.67
C SER A 288 10.64 -20.26 -29.50
N GLY A 289 9.84 -21.21 -29.00
CA GLY A 289 10.29 -22.57 -28.69
C GLY A 289 11.25 -22.66 -27.50
N LEU A 290 11.30 -21.64 -26.63
CA LEU A 290 12.04 -21.69 -25.36
C LEU A 290 11.41 -22.66 -24.37
N LEU A 291 10.08 -22.73 -24.37
CA LEU A 291 9.27 -23.66 -23.57
C LEU A 291 8.20 -24.29 -24.46
N SER A 292 7.76 -25.50 -24.12
CA SER A 292 6.49 -26.05 -24.58
C SER A 292 5.40 -25.85 -23.52
N GLN A 293 4.13 -26.07 -23.89
CA GLN A 293 3.04 -26.08 -22.89
C GLN A 293 3.26 -27.14 -21.78
N GLY A 294 3.94 -28.24 -22.10
CA GLY A 294 4.25 -29.32 -21.16
C GLY A 294 5.41 -29.03 -20.20
N ASP A 295 6.09 -27.88 -20.36
CA ASP A 295 7.11 -27.39 -19.42
C ASP A 295 6.51 -26.44 -18.36
N TYR A 296 5.20 -26.19 -18.42
CA TYR A 296 4.46 -25.36 -17.46
C TYR A 296 3.22 -26.06 -16.90
N PHE A 297 2.33 -26.58 -17.77
CA PHE A 297 0.97 -27.00 -17.41
C PHE A 297 0.87 -28.47 -16.97
N SER A 298 0.10 -28.76 -15.90
CA SER A 298 -0.40 -30.10 -15.58
C SER A 298 -1.73 -30.44 -16.25
N ASP A 299 -2.57 -29.44 -16.52
CA ASP A 299 -3.86 -29.58 -17.19
C ASP A 299 -4.12 -28.35 -18.09
N ASP A 300 -5.38 -27.91 -18.27
CA ASP A 300 -5.69 -26.76 -19.13
C ASP A 300 -5.59 -25.40 -18.43
N TYR A 301 -5.36 -25.37 -17.10
CA TYR A 301 -5.24 -24.13 -16.31
C TYR A 301 -4.03 -24.14 -15.37
N HIS A 302 -3.78 -25.27 -14.71
CA HIS A 302 -2.88 -25.33 -13.57
C HIS A 302 -1.43 -25.57 -13.99
N PRO A 303 -0.44 -24.87 -13.38
CA PRO A 303 0.95 -25.25 -13.50
C PRO A 303 1.24 -26.55 -12.73
N HIS A 304 2.19 -27.35 -13.20
CA HIS A 304 2.92 -28.30 -12.34
C HIS A 304 4.06 -27.57 -11.61
N ASP A 305 4.74 -28.24 -10.68
CA ASP A 305 5.66 -27.60 -9.72
C ASP A 305 6.80 -26.83 -10.40
N LYS A 306 7.38 -27.35 -11.49
CA LYS A 306 8.37 -26.61 -12.31
C LYS A 306 7.78 -25.34 -12.97
N GLY A 307 6.51 -25.36 -13.38
CA GLY A 307 5.81 -24.19 -13.92
C GLY A 307 5.54 -23.15 -12.84
N GLY A 308 5.15 -23.60 -11.64
CA GLY A 308 5.05 -22.74 -10.44
C GLY A 308 6.40 -22.12 -10.05
N LYS A 309 7.50 -22.85 -10.21
CA LYS A 309 8.87 -22.32 -10.05
C LYS A 309 9.21 -21.26 -11.10
N LEU A 310 8.79 -21.41 -12.36
CA LEU A 310 8.95 -20.35 -13.38
C LEU A 310 8.22 -19.06 -12.99
N VAL A 311 6.99 -19.15 -12.44
CA VAL A 311 6.26 -18.00 -11.89
C VAL A 311 7.05 -17.37 -10.74
N SER A 312 7.52 -18.19 -9.79
CA SER A 312 8.36 -17.75 -8.68
C SER A 312 9.62 -17.04 -9.15
N ASP A 313 10.25 -17.47 -10.24
CA ASP A 313 11.47 -16.86 -10.76
C ASP A 313 11.20 -15.51 -11.46
N CYS A 314 10.08 -15.38 -12.18
CA CYS A 314 9.61 -14.08 -12.68
C CYS A 314 9.37 -13.08 -11.54
N LEU A 315 8.70 -13.51 -10.47
CA LEU A 315 8.44 -12.69 -9.28
C LEU A 315 9.74 -12.34 -8.53
N SER A 316 10.66 -13.29 -8.42
CA SER A 316 11.99 -13.09 -7.80
C SER A 316 12.84 -12.09 -8.58
N TYR A 317 12.84 -12.18 -9.91
CA TYR A 317 13.49 -11.21 -10.79
C TYR A 317 12.88 -9.82 -10.62
N PHE A 318 11.55 -9.70 -10.68
CA PHE A 318 10.84 -8.44 -10.46
C PHE A 318 11.22 -7.78 -9.12
N PHE A 319 11.26 -8.52 -8.00
CA PHE A 319 11.68 -7.95 -6.71
C PHE A 319 13.11 -7.41 -6.74
N ARG A 320 14.05 -8.08 -7.41
CA ARG A 320 15.42 -7.57 -7.59
C ARG A 320 15.46 -6.32 -8.46
N GLN A 321 14.68 -6.27 -9.53
CA GLN A 321 14.63 -5.10 -10.40
C GLN A 321 14.00 -3.89 -9.69
N ALA A 322 12.89 -4.08 -8.97
CA ALA A 322 12.21 -3.00 -8.22
C ALA A 322 13.09 -2.37 -7.13
N MET A 323 14.02 -3.15 -6.55
CA MET A 323 14.97 -2.66 -5.53
C MET A 323 16.15 -1.86 -6.12
N ARG A 324 16.40 -1.94 -7.43
CA ARG A 324 17.44 -1.15 -8.11
C ARG A 324 17.07 0.32 -8.15
N THR A 325 18.05 1.19 -7.95
CA THR A 325 17.88 2.64 -7.87
C THR A 325 17.22 3.21 -9.13
N GLU A 326 17.52 2.65 -10.31
CA GLU A 326 16.89 3.03 -11.59
C GLU A 326 15.38 2.78 -11.69
N ASN A 327 14.82 1.90 -10.84
CA ASN A 327 13.40 1.52 -10.81
C ASN A 327 12.67 1.97 -9.53
N ARG A 328 13.33 2.70 -8.62
CA ARG A 328 12.72 3.18 -7.36
C ARG A 328 11.76 4.33 -7.62
N SER A 329 10.70 4.40 -6.82
CA SER A 329 9.76 5.53 -6.80
C SER A 329 9.88 6.27 -5.46
N ASP A 330 10.16 7.58 -5.50
CA ASP A 330 10.43 8.39 -4.30
C ASP A 330 9.23 8.47 -3.34
N SER A 331 8.01 8.45 -3.90
CA SER A 331 6.75 8.49 -3.17
C SER A 331 5.64 7.76 -3.92
N TYR A 332 4.52 7.52 -3.25
CA TYR A 332 3.30 7.02 -3.86
C TYR A 332 2.07 7.70 -3.26
N THR A 333 1.17 8.17 -4.10
CA THR A 333 -0.17 8.63 -3.72
C THR A 333 -1.17 7.78 -4.49
N VAL A 334 -2.09 7.12 -3.77
CA VAL A 334 -3.10 6.24 -4.37
C VAL A 334 -3.99 7.05 -5.33
N PRO A 335 -4.07 6.71 -6.63
CA PRO A 335 -4.95 7.41 -7.56
C PRO A 335 -6.42 7.30 -7.17
N THR A 336 -7.14 8.42 -7.26
CA THR A 336 -8.56 8.53 -6.83
C THR A 336 -9.57 8.19 -7.93
N LYS A 337 -9.10 7.98 -9.17
CA LYS A 337 -9.91 7.58 -10.32
C LYS A 337 -10.16 6.06 -10.31
N SER A 338 -11.31 5.62 -10.82
CA SER A 338 -11.58 4.23 -11.19
C SER A 338 -11.70 4.04 -12.72
N VAL A 339 -11.53 2.80 -13.18
CA VAL A 339 -11.70 2.38 -14.60
C VAL A 339 -13.12 1.90 -14.88
N TYR A 340 -13.66 1.07 -14.00
CA TYR A 340 -14.98 0.43 -14.08
C TYR A 340 -15.88 0.82 -12.91
N GLY A 341 -15.30 0.99 -11.72
CA GLY A 341 -15.96 1.44 -10.49
C GLY A 341 -15.47 0.69 -9.25
N THR A 342 -15.19 1.43 -8.16
CA THR A 342 -14.78 0.88 -6.86
C THR A 342 -15.94 0.79 -5.86
N GLU A 343 -17.21 0.79 -6.31
CA GLU A 343 -18.37 0.94 -5.41
C GLU A 343 -18.54 -0.18 -4.36
N TYR A 344 -17.77 -1.25 -4.48
CA TYR A 344 -17.75 -2.39 -3.56
C TYR A 344 -16.49 -2.43 -2.68
N GLU A 345 -15.62 -1.40 -2.71
CA GLU A 345 -14.37 -1.32 -1.94
C GLU A 345 -14.58 -1.46 -0.42
N ASN A 346 -15.75 -1.08 0.08
CA ASN A 346 -16.14 -1.18 1.49
C ASN A 346 -16.89 -2.48 1.84
N CYS A 347 -16.80 -3.50 0.98
CA CYS A 347 -17.37 -4.83 1.23
C CYS A 347 -16.68 -5.54 2.41
N SER A 348 -17.49 -6.09 3.33
CA SER A 348 -17.06 -6.74 4.56
C SER A 348 -17.84 -8.04 4.82
N TYR A 349 -17.21 -9.04 5.45
CA TYR A 349 -17.80 -10.38 5.60
C TYR A 349 -18.84 -10.40 6.74
N LEU A 350 -20.12 -10.37 6.39
CA LEU A 350 -21.25 -10.36 7.32
C LEU A 350 -21.81 -11.76 7.52
N ASN A 351 -21.62 -12.36 8.69
CA ASN A 351 -22.46 -13.48 9.11
C ASN A 351 -23.83 -12.92 9.56
N PRO A 352 -24.95 -13.31 8.94
CA PRO A 352 -26.25 -12.70 9.23
C PRO A 352 -26.73 -12.93 10.67
N LYS A 353 -26.22 -13.94 11.40
CA LYS A 353 -26.54 -14.12 12.84
C LYS A 353 -26.11 -12.92 13.70
N ASP A 354 -25.08 -12.19 13.26
CA ASP A 354 -24.47 -11.07 13.97
C ASP A 354 -25.08 -9.73 13.54
N ALA A 355 -26.14 -9.76 12.71
CA ALA A 355 -26.93 -8.61 12.28
C ALA A 355 -28.16 -8.38 13.17
N ASN A 356 -28.73 -7.17 13.12
CA ASN A 356 -29.89 -6.81 13.94
C ASN A 356 -31.12 -7.62 13.52
N ASN A 357 -31.98 -7.98 14.49
CA ASN A 357 -33.23 -8.70 14.28
C ASN A 357 -33.09 -10.01 13.46
N PHE A 358 -31.95 -10.70 13.53
CA PHE A 358 -31.74 -11.94 12.78
C PHE A 358 -32.76 -13.03 13.15
N ASN A 359 -33.39 -13.60 12.12
CA ASN A 359 -34.18 -14.81 12.20
C ASN A 359 -33.80 -15.74 11.03
N ALA A 360 -33.36 -16.96 11.35
CA ALA A 360 -32.89 -17.92 10.36
C ALA A 360 -34.01 -18.44 9.44
N GLY A 361 -35.29 -18.36 9.82
CA GLY A 361 -36.40 -18.90 9.03
C GLY A 361 -36.22 -20.41 8.74
N SER A 362 -36.41 -20.81 7.49
CA SER A 362 -36.19 -22.18 7.02
C SER A 362 -34.76 -22.41 6.49
N TRP A 363 -33.76 -22.03 7.27
CA TRP A 363 -32.34 -22.21 6.94
C TRP A 363 -31.58 -22.87 8.08
N THR A 364 -30.95 -24.02 7.81
CA THR A 364 -30.06 -24.71 8.76
C THR A 364 -28.68 -24.05 8.73
N ALA A 365 -28.24 -23.49 9.85
CA ALA A 365 -26.87 -23.02 10.03
C ALA A 365 -25.88 -24.19 10.11
N GLY A 366 -24.68 -24.02 9.57
CA GLY A 366 -23.63 -25.05 9.60
C GLY A 366 -22.21 -24.49 9.38
N GLY A 367 -21.22 -25.39 9.28
CA GLY A 367 -19.86 -25.04 8.86
C GLY A 367 -19.81 -24.57 7.40
N GLY A 368 -18.83 -23.74 7.08
CA GLY A 368 -18.65 -23.19 5.73
C GLY A 368 -17.97 -24.12 4.74
N TYR A 369 -17.49 -23.55 3.62
CA TYR A 369 -16.99 -24.34 2.49
C TYR A 369 -15.78 -25.21 2.90
N ASN A 370 -15.90 -26.52 2.69
CA ASN A 370 -14.93 -27.56 3.11
C ASN A 370 -14.54 -27.50 4.61
N ASN A 371 -15.33 -26.83 5.47
CA ASN A 371 -14.95 -26.44 6.84
C ASN A 371 -13.62 -25.63 6.93
N GLY A 372 -13.23 -24.97 5.84
CA GLY A 372 -11.99 -24.20 5.76
C GLY A 372 -12.10 -22.78 6.34
N PRO A 373 -10.96 -22.09 6.52
CA PRO A 373 -10.91 -20.72 7.06
C PRO A 373 -11.39 -19.66 6.06
N ALA A 374 -11.52 -20.00 4.76
CA ALA A 374 -11.81 -19.03 3.71
C ALA A 374 -13.26 -18.51 3.77
N LEU A 375 -14.22 -19.42 3.98
CA LEU A 375 -15.65 -19.16 4.15
C LEU A 375 -16.11 -20.03 5.33
N THR A 376 -16.43 -19.42 6.47
CA THR A 376 -16.41 -20.12 7.77
C THR A 376 -17.75 -20.66 8.25
N TYR A 377 -18.86 -20.20 7.67
CA TYR A 377 -20.22 -20.64 8.00
C TYR A 377 -21.02 -21.00 6.75
N SER A 378 -22.13 -21.71 6.95
CA SER A 378 -23.14 -21.91 5.91
C SER A 378 -24.56 -21.73 6.44
N TYR A 379 -25.47 -21.44 5.50
CA TYR A 379 -26.91 -21.56 5.69
C TYR A 379 -27.47 -22.39 4.54
N THR A 380 -28.02 -23.56 4.83
CA THR A 380 -28.63 -24.45 3.84
C THR A 380 -30.15 -24.43 3.97
N LEU A 381 -30.84 -24.23 2.84
CA LEU A 381 -32.30 -24.15 2.79
C LEU A 381 -32.94 -25.48 3.22
N ASN A 382 -33.92 -25.42 4.13
CA ASN A 382 -34.63 -26.59 4.65
C ASN A 382 -36.17 -26.52 4.51
N GLY A 383 -36.71 -25.44 3.93
CA GLY A 383 -38.15 -25.18 3.85
C GLY A 383 -38.46 -23.83 3.21
N GLY A 384 -39.66 -23.27 3.48
CA GLY A 384 -40.21 -22.11 2.76
C GLY A 384 -40.16 -20.75 3.47
N ASN A 385 -39.81 -20.69 4.76
CA ASN A 385 -39.78 -19.42 5.51
C ASN A 385 -38.48 -18.64 5.21
N PRO A 386 -38.54 -17.33 4.94
CA PRO A 386 -37.35 -16.54 4.63
C PRO A 386 -36.43 -16.39 5.85
N MET A 387 -35.12 -16.33 5.59
CA MET A 387 -34.17 -15.74 6.53
C MET A 387 -34.39 -14.23 6.51
N THR A 388 -34.40 -13.58 7.67
CA THR A 388 -34.55 -12.12 7.78
C THR A 388 -33.53 -11.50 8.73
N PHE A 389 -33.10 -10.28 8.44
CA PHE A 389 -32.24 -9.46 9.31
C PHE A 389 -32.22 -7.99 8.84
N LYS A 390 -31.78 -7.08 9.71
CA LYS A 390 -31.51 -5.67 9.40
C LYS A 390 -30.03 -5.37 9.54
N THR A 391 -29.51 -4.56 8.63
CA THR A 391 -28.13 -4.04 8.67
C THR A 391 -28.07 -2.66 8.02
N GLU A 392 -26.90 -2.03 7.97
CA GLU A 392 -26.71 -0.71 7.34
C GLU A 392 -25.61 -0.80 6.29
N GLY A 393 -25.85 -0.23 5.11
CA GLY A 393 -24.91 -0.27 4.00
C GLY A 393 -25.52 0.18 2.68
N LYS A 394 -24.81 -0.12 1.59
CA LYS A 394 -25.22 0.08 0.20
C LYS A 394 -25.70 -1.19 -0.48
N GLY A 395 -25.25 -2.37 -0.06
CA GLY A 395 -25.58 -3.59 -0.81
C GLY A 395 -25.11 -4.89 -0.20
N LEU A 396 -25.55 -5.99 -0.81
CA LEU A 396 -25.23 -7.36 -0.43
C LEU A 396 -24.70 -8.13 -1.64
N ILE A 397 -23.54 -8.73 -1.51
CA ILE A 397 -23.05 -9.80 -2.40
C ILE A 397 -23.32 -11.13 -1.70
N ILE A 398 -24.01 -12.07 -2.34
CA ILE A 398 -24.25 -13.40 -1.78
C ILE A 398 -23.23 -14.36 -2.36
N VAL A 399 -22.48 -15.06 -1.51
CA VAL A 399 -21.61 -16.19 -1.89
C VAL A 399 -22.39 -17.48 -1.60
N PHE A 400 -22.52 -18.35 -2.59
CA PHE A 400 -23.37 -19.54 -2.52
C PHE A 400 -22.74 -20.75 -3.22
N LYS A 401 -23.30 -21.93 -2.96
CA LYS A 401 -22.94 -23.15 -3.68
C LYS A 401 -23.49 -23.12 -5.10
N ALA A 402 -22.60 -23.25 -6.09
CA ALA A 402 -22.96 -23.24 -7.51
C ALA A 402 -22.57 -24.53 -8.24
N ASN A 403 -23.37 -24.95 -9.21
CA ASN A 403 -23.11 -26.13 -10.05
C ASN A 403 -23.74 -25.95 -11.43
N THR A 404 -23.30 -26.70 -12.44
CA THR A 404 -23.92 -26.68 -13.79
C THR A 404 -25.40 -27.04 -13.82
N SER A 405 -25.87 -27.88 -12.89
CA SER A 405 -27.28 -28.29 -12.78
C SER A 405 -27.64 -28.78 -11.38
N GLY A 406 -28.93 -28.99 -11.14
CA GLY A 406 -29.49 -29.57 -9.90
C GLY A 406 -29.65 -28.60 -8.72
N MET A 407 -29.21 -27.35 -8.87
CA MET A 407 -29.31 -26.34 -7.82
C MET A 407 -30.64 -25.59 -7.86
N GLY A 408 -30.96 -24.93 -6.75
CA GLY A 408 -32.12 -24.08 -6.56
C GLY A 408 -31.87 -22.60 -6.88
N SER A 409 -32.75 -21.74 -6.38
CA SER A 409 -32.60 -20.28 -6.48
C SER A 409 -33.14 -19.59 -5.23
N ILE A 410 -32.58 -18.41 -4.93
CA ILE A 410 -33.08 -17.51 -3.89
C ILE A 410 -33.60 -16.22 -4.50
N ASP A 411 -34.62 -15.67 -3.85
CA ASP A 411 -35.12 -14.31 -4.07
C ASP A 411 -34.63 -13.47 -2.88
N VAL A 412 -33.60 -12.64 -3.12
CA VAL A 412 -33.01 -11.71 -2.14
C VAL A 412 -33.83 -10.43 -2.20
N THR A 413 -34.62 -10.15 -1.16
CA THR A 413 -35.43 -8.94 -1.06
C THR A 413 -34.82 -7.99 -0.05
N VAL A 414 -34.58 -6.74 -0.44
CA VAL A 414 -34.10 -5.67 0.45
C VAL A 414 -34.94 -4.42 0.21
N ASN A 415 -35.50 -3.85 1.28
CA ASN A 415 -36.33 -2.64 1.22
C ASN A 415 -37.48 -2.75 0.18
N GLY A 416 -38.08 -3.93 0.07
CA GLY A 416 -39.17 -4.23 -0.88
C GLY A 416 -38.76 -4.46 -2.35
N LYS A 417 -37.48 -4.30 -2.70
CA LYS A 417 -36.94 -4.65 -4.04
C LYS A 417 -36.34 -6.04 -4.01
N THR A 418 -36.60 -6.87 -5.04
CA THR A 418 -36.14 -8.27 -5.09
C THR A 418 -35.19 -8.52 -6.26
N THR A 419 -34.04 -9.13 -5.98
CA THR A 419 -33.10 -9.70 -6.96
C THR A 419 -33.13 -11.21 -6.85
N LYS A 420 -33.10 -11.93 -7.98
CA LYS A 420 -33.08 -13.39 -8.01
C LYS A 420 -31.66 -13.92 -8.31
N VAL A 421 -31.15 -14.76 -7.42
CA VAL A 421 -29.83 -15.42 -7.53
C VAL A 421 -30.06 -16.91 -7.80
N ASN A 422 -29.40 -17.45 -8.82
CA ASN A 422 -29.59 -18.83 -9.29
C ASN A 422 -28.33 -19.66 -9.04
N GLY A 423 -28.45 -20.77 -8.31
CA GLY A 423 -27.33 -21.67 -8.01
C GLY A 423 -26.88 -22.50 -9.23
N ASN A 424 -27.64 -22.52 -10.32
CA ASN A 424 -27.23 -23.14 -11.56
C ASN A 424 -26.36 -22.16 -12.35
N LYS A 425 -25.09 -22.52 -12.55
CA LYS A 425 -24.03 -21.68 -13.12
C LYS A 425 -23.20 -22.46 -14.12
N GLN A 426 -22.86 -21.85 -15.24
CA GLN A 426 -21.92 -22.44 -16.19
C GLN A 426 -20.55 -22.61 -15.53
N TYR A 427 -19.80 -23.62 -15.97
CA TYR A 427 -18.43 -23.91 -15.50
C TYR A 427 -18.25 -24.14 -13.99
N CYS A 428 -19.32 -24.33 -13.21
CA CYS A 428 -19.27 -24.58 -11.77
C CYS A 428 -19.50 -26.07 -11.42
N TRP A 429 -18.77 -26.59 -10.42
CA TRP A 429 -18.73 -28.01 -10.05
C TRP A 429 -19.09 -28.29 -8.58
N GLY A 430 -19.93 -27.45 -7.96
CA GLY A 430 -20.31 -27.54 -6.55
C GLY A 430 -19.46 -26.69 -5.60
N GLY A 431 -18.58 -25.84 -6.13
CA GLY A 431 -17.78 -24.86 -5.38
C GLY A 431 -18.52 -23.53 -5.14
N PRO A 432 -17.86 -22.54 -4.52
CA PRO A 432 -18.44 -21.23 -4.22
C PRO A 432 -18.47 -20.32 -5.47
N ASP A 433 -19.61 -19.72 -5.75
CA ASP A 433 -19.77 -18.60 -6.69
C ASP A 433 -20.46 -17.42 -5.96
N ALA A 434 -20.52 -16.23 -6.57
CA ALA A 434 -21.12 -15.06 -5.96
C ALA A 434 -21.80 -14.08 -6.93
N GLU A 435 -22.94 -13.54 -6.51
CA GLU A 435 -23.73 -12.55 -7.25
C GLU A 435 -24.20 -11.41 -6.35
N LEU A 436 -24.49 -10.26 -6.96
CA LEU A 436 -25.06 -9.10 -6.30
C LEU A 436 -26.52 -9.39 -5.93
N GLY A 437 -26.79 -9.56 -4.63
CA GLY A 437 -28.16 -9.67 -4.10
C GLY A 437 -28.87 -8.32 -4.02
N TYR A 438 -28.14 -7.23 -3.73
CA TYR A 438 -28.70 -5.89 -3.68
C TYR A 438 -27.65 -4.78 -3.85
N TYR A 439 -28.05 -3.63 -4.40
CA TYR A 439 -27.27 -2.39 -4.32
C TYR A 439 -28.16 -1.13 -4.37
N GLN A 440 -27.72 -0.07 -3.68
CA GLN A 440 -28.21 1.31 -3.71
C GLN A 440 -27.01 2.27 -3.54
N ASP A 441 -27.05 3.45 -4.16
CA ASP A 441 -25.86 4.32 -4.26
C ASP A 441 -25.42 4.96 -2.93
N GLN A 442 -26.35 5.08 -1.98
CA GLN A 442 -26.17 5.72 -0.69
C GLN A 442 -26.32 4.71 0.45
N THR A 443 -25.49 4.86 1.48
CA THR A 443 -25.55 4.06 2.71
C THR A 443 -26.88 4.31 3.44
N GLY A 444 -27.53 3.25 3.94
CA GLY A 444 -28.75 3.34 4.75
C GLY A 444 -29.21 1.99 5.28
N GLU A 445 -30.34 1.95 5.98
CA GLU A 445 -30.90 0.69 6.49
C GLU A 445 -31.26 -0.26 5.33
N LEU A 446 -30.83 -1.51 5.47
CA LEU A 446 -31.17 -2.63 4.60
C LEU A 446 -32.05 -3.60 5.41
N ASP A 447 -33.36 -3.61 5.14
CA ASP A 447 -34.32 -4.58 5.69
C ASP A 447 -34.39 -5.81 4.78
N VAL A 448 -33.77 -6.91 5.20
CA VAL A 448 -33.41 -8.04 4.34
C VAL A 448 -34.31 -9.24 4.58
N SER A 449 -34.81 -9.84 3.49
CA SER A 449 -35.56 -11.09 3.46
C SER A 449 -35.06 -12.00 2.33
N ILE A 450 -34.43 -13.12 2.66
CA ILE A 450 -33.92 -14.11 1.69
C ILE A 450 -34.81 -15.36 1.72
N LYS A 451 -35.60 -15.56 0.67
CA LYS A 451 -36.45 -16.75 0.47
C LYS A 451 -35.83 -17.67 -0.56
N GLY A 452 -35.85 -18.98 -0.31
CA GLY A 452 -35.26 -19.98 -1.22
C GLY A 452 -36.25 -20.95 -1.85
N SER A 453 -35.77 -21.67 -2.85
CA SER A 453 -36.44 -22.77 -3.55
C SER A 453 -35.41 -23.77 -4.09
N GLY A 454 -35.71 -25.07 -4.11
CA GLY A 454 -34.77 -26.11 -4.56
C GLY A 454 -33.63 -26.38 -3.57
N GLN A 455 -32.49 -26.91 -4.04
CA GLN A 455 -31.30 -27.09 -3.21
C GLN A 455 -30.43 -25.82 -3.23
N PHE A 456 -30.28 -25.13 -2.09
CA PHE A 456 -29.47 -23.92 -2.02
C PHE A 456 -28.71 -23.80 -0.70
N THR A 457 -27.45 -23.38 -0.77
CA THR A 457 -26.58 -23.11 0.39
C THR A 457 -25.85 -21.79 0.20
N ILE A 458 -25.97 -20.89 1.17
CA ILE A 458 -25.17 -19.66 1.28
C ILE A 458 -23.90 -19.99 2.09
N TRP A 459 -22.74 -19.51 1.65
CA TRP A 459 -21.43 -19.64 2.32
C TRP A 459 -20.81 -18.29 2.71
N GLY A 460 -21.43 -17.18 2.31
CA GLY A 460 -20.96 -15.85 2.66
C GLY A 460 -21.98 -14.79 2.28
N ILE A 461 -21.98 -13.67 3.02
CA ILE A 461 -22.64 -12.43 2.62
C ILE A 461 -21.61 -11.32 2.74
N GLY A 462 -21.33 -10.64 1.64
CA GLY A 462 -20.53 -9.42 1.63
C GLY A 462 -21.43 -8.21 1.81
N LEU A 463 -21.34 -7.54 2.96
CA LEU A 463 -22.00 -6.26 3.21
C LEU A 463 -21.14 -5.14 2.64
N ILE A 464 -21.60 -4.52 1.56
CA ILE A 464 -21.05 -3.28 1.01
C ILE A 464 -21.60 -2.14 1.86
N LYS A 465 -20.71 -1.31 2.43
CA LYS A 465 -21.06 -0.18 3.32
C LYS A 465 -21.14 1.15 2.56
#